data_AF-U9TL63-F1
#
_entry.id   AF-U9TL63-F1
#
_cell.length_a   1.000
_cell.length_b   1.000
_cell.length_c   1.000
_cell.angle_alpha   90.00
_cell.angle_beta   90.00
_cell.angle_gamma   90.00
#
_symmetry.space_group_name_H-M   'P 1'
#
loop_
_entity.id
_entity.type
_entity.pdbx_description
1 polymer ?
#
loop_
_entity_poly.entity_id
_entity_poly.type
_entity_poly.pdbx_seq_one_letter_code
_entity_poly.pdbx_strand_id
1 'polypeptide(L)'
;VVRNDESHEQFVLSLVKEYIKKESAILVPIFQATSDIAIQCAYRLAREADPTGQRTVGVLTKMDRIVDFPNDDEIHLELATLVKGQGEHKLVNGTYVIRNPTNSEIREDPDELEKETIKALKQISIWRDVPSDRYGLHNLTIKLYERVRTCCGLSQIDNQPKLPVSYESNETSLKLETFYHGFEENAPTIVVFGDQSSGKSSVLQRLTGGLSLPRESTKSTVAPFKIRMLQREEPLHKISLRYIEDKNRKPVTPREVDFAIITDLDEEDIELKLRDAQRYVQNP
;
A
#
# COMPACT_ATOMS: atom_id res chain seq x y z
N VAL A 1 4.58 -4.43 -16.89
CA VAL A 1 5.29 -5.60 -17.40
C VAL A 1 4.27 -6.51 -18.07
N VAL A 2 4.54 -6.99 -19.29
CA VAL A 2 3.74 -7.96 -20.04
C VAL A 2 4.03 -9.37 -19.55
N ARG A 3 3.02 -10.21 -19.34
CA ARG A 3 3.10 -11.66 -19.60
C ARG A 3 1.74 -12.16 -20.10
N ASN A 4 1.75 -13.08 -21.05
CA ASN A 4 0.70 -14.06 -21.30
C ASN A 4 1.40 -15.44 -21.15
N ASP A 5 0.73 -16.37 -20.48
CA ASP A 5 0.94 -17.83 -20.48
C ASP A 5 1.82 -18.58 -19.45
N GLU A 6 2.37 -17.95 -18.40
CA GLU A 6 2.74 -18.66 -17.16
C GLU A 6 2.33 -17.78 -15.96
N SER A 7 1.57 -18.35 -15.01
CA SER A 7 0.52 -17.64 -14.26
C SER A 7 0.92 -16.22 -13.84
N HIS A 8 0.14 -15.21 -14.28
CA HIS A 8 0.32 -13.80 -13.90
C HIS A 8 0.60 -13.63 -12.40
N GLU A 9 0.00 -14.49 -11.58
CA GLU A 9 0.21 -14.59 -10.15
C GLU A 9 1.67 -14.83 -9.75
N GLN A 10 2.39 -15.77 -10.37
CA GLN A 10 3.80 -16.03 -10.06
C GLN A 10 4.68 -14.82 -10.36
N PHE A 11 4.40 -14.09 -11.44
CA PHE A 11 5.11 -12.87 -11.77
C PHE A 11 4.80 -11.74 -10.76
N VAL A 12 3.54 -11.54 -10.41
CA VAL A 12 3.16 -10.54 -9.39
C VAL A 12 3.82 -10.89 -8.05
N LEU A 13 3.82 -12.17 -7.68
CA LEU A 13 4.47 -12.65 -6.47
C LEU A 13 5.99 -12.44 -6.50
N SER A 14 6.66 -12.71 -7.61
CA SER A 14 8.11 -12.49 -7.72
C SER A 14 8.46 -11.01 -7.59
N LEU A 15 7.66 -10.12 -8.20
CA LEU A 15 7.86 -8.69 -8.07
C LEU A 15 7.62 -8.22 -6.63
N VAL A 16 6.53 -8.63 -6.00
CA VAL A 16 6.28 -8.30 -4.58
C VAL A 16 7.46 -8.78 -3.73
N LYS A 17 7.95 -10.02 -3.95
CA LYS A 17 9.12 -10.57 -3.26
C LYS A 17 10.38 -9.71 -3.43
N GLU A 18 10.59 -9.09 -4.58
CA GLU A 18 11.72 -8.17 -4.81
C GLU A 18 11.60 -6.90 -3.97
N TYR A 19 10.40 -6.32 -3.87
CA TYR A 19 10.18 -5.10 -3.08
C TYR A 19 10.19 -5.34 -1.58
N ILE A 20 9.56 -6.43 -1.09
CA ILE A 20 9.49 -6.70 0.35
C ILE A 20 10.84 -7.06 0.96
N LYS A 21 11.80 -7.56 0.15
CA LYS A 21 13.16 -7.89 0.60
C LYS A 21 14.01 -6.67 0.95
N LYS A 22 13.66 -5.49 0.44
CA LYS A 22 14.40 -4.26 0.72
C LYS A 22 14.26 -3.88 2.19
N GLU A 23 15.36 -3.60 2.87
CA GLU A 23 15.35 -3.20 4.29
C GLU A 23 14.67 -1.84 4.50
N SER A 24 14.76 -0.95 3.51
CA SER A 24 14.07 0.35 3.46
C SER A 24 12.55 0.22 3.23
N ALA A 25 12.03 -0.97 2.94
CA ALA A 25 10.61 -1.17 2.68
C ALA A 25 9.80 -1.30 3.98
N ILE A 26 8.78 -0.46 4.13
CA ILE A 26 7.73 -0.57 5.13
C ILE A 26 6.65 -1.49 4.55
N LEU A 27 6.45 -2.64 5.19
CA LEU A 27 5.52 -3.65 4.73
C LEU A 27 4.13 -3.36 5.26
N VAL A 28 3.14 -3.31 4.37
CA VAL A 28 1.73 -3.09 4.73
C VAL A 28 0.89 -4.24 4.19
N PRO A 29 0.92 -5.41 4.85
CA PRO A 29 0.04 -6.52 4.50
C PRO A 29 -1.42 -6.16 4.81
N ILE A 30 -2.29 -6.39 3.83
CA ILE A 30 -3.73 -6.21 3.98
C ILE A 30 -4.39 -7.56 4.23
N PHE A 31 -4.85 -7.75 5.47
CA PHE A 31 -5.58 -8.91 5.94
C PHE A 31 -7.10 -8.74 5.76
N GLN A 32 -7.77 -9.85 5.48
CA GLN A 32 -9.23 -9.94 5.47
C GLN A 32 -9.68 -10.59 6.78
N ALA A 33 -10.64 -9.98 7.46
CA ALA A 33 -11.19 -10.53 8.69
C ALA A 33 -12.02 -11.79 8.49
N THR A 34 -12.53 -12.02 7.27
CA THR A 34 -13.38 -13.16 6.91
C THR A 34 -12.63 -14.47 6.66
N SER A 35 -11.32 -14.51 6.91
CA SER A 35 -10.47 -15.66 6.61
C SER A 35 -9.36 -15.75 7.63
N ASP A 36 -8.93 -16.96 7.95
CA ASP A 36 -7.82 -17.23 8.87
C ASP A 36 -6.56 -16.45 8.44
N ILE A 37 -5.99 -15.70 9.39
CA ILE A 37 -4.84 -14.83 9.15
C ILE A 37 -3.59 -15.63 8.77
N ALA A 38 -3.40 -16.82 9.35
CA ALA A 38 -2.23 -17.67 9.14
C ALA A 38 -2.18 -18.26 7.72
N ILE A 39 -3.35 -18.50 7.11
CA ILE A 39 -3.50 -19.06 5.77
C ILE A 39 -3.27 -18.00 4.68
N GLN A 40 -3.55 -16.73 4.98
CA GLN A 40 -3.45 -15.63 4.01
C GLN A 40 -2.02 -15.44 3.50
N CYS A 41 -1.89 -15.23 2.18
CA CYS A 41 -0.59 -15.03 1.53
C CYS A 41 0.10 -13.77 2.06
N ALA A 42 -0.68 -12.74 2.41
CA ALA A 42 -0.21 -11.53 3.08
C ALA A 42 0.63 -11.83 4.34
N TYR A 43 0.16 -12.73 5.21
CA TYR A 43 0.86 -13.06 6.45
C TYR A 43 2.16 -13.81 6.18
N ARG A 44 2.10 -14.82 5.30
CA ARG A 44 3.26 -15.63 4.93
C ARG A 44 4.37 -14.79 4.30
N LEU A 45 4.03 -13.91 3.35
CA LEU A 45 5.00 -13.03 2.70
C LEU A 45 5.59 -12.00 3.69
N ALA A 46 4.77 -11.44 4.57
CA ALA A 46 5.24 -10.50 5.59
C ALA A 46 6.23 -11.17 6.56
N ARG A 47 5.92 -12.37 7.06
CA ARG A 47 6.81 -13.13 7.95
C ARG A 47 8.08 -13.62 7.26
N GLU A 48 8.00 -14.03 5.99
CA GLU A 48 9.17 -14.42 5.20
C GLU A 48 10.16 -13.24 5.05
N ALA A 49 9.64 -12.02 4.84
CA ALA A 49 10.47 -10.83 4.62
C ALA A 49 10.88 -10.11 5.92
N ASP A 50 10.06 -10.16 6.97
CA ASP A 50 10.29 -9.50 8.26
C ASP A 50 9.82 -10.41 9.41
N PRO A 51 10.62 -11.43 9.80
CA PRO A 51 10.27 -12.35 10.88
C PRO A 51 9.98 -11.65 12.21
N THR A 52 10.68 -10.54 12.47
CA THR A 52 10.55 -9.75 13.71
C THR A 52 9.34 -8.82 13.72
N GLY A 53 8.77 -8.50 12.55
CA GLY A 53 7.66 -7.56 12.40
C GLY A 53 8.01 -6.10 12.68
N GLN A 54 9.30 -5.73 12.69
CA GLN A 54 9.78 -4.38 13.04
C GLN A 54 9.42 -3.31 12.00
N ARG A 55 9.35 -3.70 10.73
CA ARG A 55 9.02 -2.80 9.60
C ARG A 55 7.68 -3.12 8.96
N THR A 56 6.88 -3.96 9.62
CA THR A 56 5.56 -4.37 9.16
C THR A 56 4.45 -3.66 9.96
N VAL A 57 3.47 -3.09 9.25
CA VAL A 57 2.26 -2.47 9.80
C VAL A 57 1.05 -3.19 9.21
N GLY A 58 0.30 -3.92 10.02
CA GLY A 58 -0.85 -4.69 9.53
C GLY A 58 -2.04 -3.79 9.25
N VAL A 59 -2.84 -4.16 8.25
CA VAL A 59 -4.17 -3.56 8.03
C VAL A 59 -5.19 -4.68 7.97
N LEU A 60 -6.24 -4.59 8.77
CA LEU A 60 -7.34 -5.53 8.81
C LEU A 60 -8.59 -4.89 8.20
N THR A 61 -9.16 -5.55 7.20
CA THR A 61 -10.34 -5.09 6.45
C THR A 61 -11.50 -6.06 6.57
N LYS A 62 -12.68 -5.67 6.07
CA LYS A 62 -13.91 -6.49 6.06
C LYS A 62 -14.48 -6.80 7.45
N MET A 63 -14.19 -5.94 8.43
CA MET A 63 -14.76 -6.08 9.77
C MET A 63 -16.28 -5.86 9.81
N ASP A 64 -16.84 -5.20 8.78
CA ASP A 64 -18.29 -5.10 8.54
C ASP A 64 -18.98 -6.46 8.46
N ARG A 65 -18.29 -7.49 7.98
CA ARG A 65 -18.86 -8.85 7.93
C ARG A 65 -18.76 -9.58 9.26
N ILE A 66 -17.85 -9.15 10.13
CA ILE A 66 -17.63 -9.79 11.43
C ILE A 66 -18.60 -9.23 12.46
N VAL A 67 -18.99 -7.95 12.35
CA VAL A 67 -20.01 -7.36 13.24
C VAL A 67 -21.39 -7.99 13.09
N ASP A 68 -21.67 -8.65 11.96
CA ASP A 68 -22.91 -9.40 11.73
C ASP A 68 -22.97 -10.71 12.54
N PHE A 69 -21.85 -11.18 13.10
CA PHE A 69 -21.75 -12.41 13.89
C PHE A 69 -21.23 -12.14 15.32
N PRO A 70 -21.91 -11.29 16.12
CA PRO A 70 -21.38 -10.80 17.40
C PRO A 70 -21.22 -11.87 18.49
N ASN A 71 -21.73 -13.08 18.28
CA ASN A 71 -21.68 -14.20 19.22
C ASN A 71 -20.53 -15.18 18.90
N ASP A 72 -19.76 -14.96 17.84
CA ASP A 72 -18.61 -15.78 17.50
C ASP A 72 -17.37 -15.28 18.28
N ASP A 73 -17.30 -15.64 19.56
CA ASP A 73 -16.23 -15.18 20.44
C ASP A 73 -14.84 -15.65 19.97
N GLU A 74 -14.75 -16.77 19.27
CA GLU A 74 -13.49 -17.33 18.77
C GLU A 74 -12.87 -16.41 17.72
N ILE A 75 -13.62 -16.08 16.66
CA ILE A 75 -13.12 -15.18 15.61
C ILE A 75 -12.86 -13.77 16.15
N HIS A 76 -13.71 -13.28 17.06
CA HIS A 76 -13.51 -11.97 17.66
C HIS A 76 -12.25 -11.91 18.54
N LEU A 77 -11.98 -12.96 19.32
CA LEU A 77 -10.81 -13.03 20.19
C LEU A 77 -9.52 -13.11 19.36
N GLU A 78 -9.51 -13.92 18.29
CA GLU A 78 -8.36 -14.03 17.38
C GLU A 78 -8.02 -12.67 16.75
N LEU A 79 -9.02 -12.03 16.13
CA LEU A 79 -8.83 -10.76 15.42
C LEU A 79 -8.49 -9.61 16.39
N ALA A 80 -9.15 -9.52 17.55
CA ALA A 80 -8.84 -8.50 18.54
C ALA A 80 -7.42 -8.67 19.11
N THR A 81 -6.96 -9.92 19.30
CA THR A 81 -5.60 -10.22 19.75
C THR A 81 -4.57 -9.76 18.72
N LEU A 82 -4.81 -10.00 17.43
CA LEU A 82 -3.98 -9.49 16.34
C LEU A 82 -3.92 -7.95 16.34
N VAL A 83 -5.07 -7.29 16.45
CA VAL A 83 -5.17 -5.81 16.44
C VAL A 83 -4.46 -5.18 17.65
N LYS A 84 -4.53 -5.81 18.82
CA LYS A 84 -3.76 -5.40 20.02
C LYS A 84 -2.25 -5.58 19.86
N GLY A 85 -1.77 -6.23 18.79
CA GLY A 85 -0.35 -6.57 18.62
C GLY A 85 0.09 -7.70 19.55
N GLN A 86 -0.82 -8.61 19.87
CA GLN A 86 -0.62 -9.76 20.76
C GLN A 86 -0.78 -11.08 20.00
N GLY A 87 -0.53 -12.20 20.67
CA GLY A 87 -0.66 -13.55 20.10
C GLY A 87 0.50 -13.96 19.20
N GLU A 88 0.31 -15.10 18.51
CA GLU A 88 1.30 -15.71 17.62
C GLU A 88 1.59 -14.84 16.38
N HIS A 89 0.55 -14.23 15.84
CA HIS A 89 0.62 -13.41 14.62
C HIS A 89 0.94 -11.94 14.89
N LYS A 90 1.44 -11.60 16.09
CA LYS A 90 1.70 -10.21 16.48
C LYS A 90 2.66 -9.48 15.55
N LEU A 91 2.35 -8.22 15.30
CA LEU A 91 3.20 -7.25 14.59
C LEU A 91 3.62 -6.15 15.56
N VAL A 92 4.90 -5.76 15.56
CA VAL A 92 5.44 -4.76 16.51
C VAL A 92 4.75 -3.41 16.36
N ASN A 93 4.45 -3.02 15.11
CA ASN A 93 3.72 -1.77 14.85
C ASN A 93 2.20 -1.92 14.99
N GLY A 94 1.72 -3.11 15.35
CA GLY A 94 0.31 -3.47 15.45
C GLY A 94 -0.41 -3.58 14.11
N THR A 95 -1.71 -3.80 14.20
CA THR A 95 -2.61 -3.96 13.05
C THR A 95 -3.74 -2.94 13.18
N TYR A 96 -4.08 -2.26 12.09
CA TYR A 96 -5.08 -1.20 12.04
C TYR A 96 -6.35 -1.69 11.37
N VAL A 97 -7.50 -1.48 12.00
CA VAL A 97 -8.80 -1.82 11.42
C VAL A 97 -9.27 -0.69 10.51
N ILE A 98 -9.52 -1.01 9.25
CA ILE A 98 -9.98 -0.06 8.23
C ILE A 98 -11.30 -0.56 7.63
N ARG A 99 -12.28 0.34 7.54
CA ARG A 99 -13.52 0.10 6.81
C ARG A 99 -13.44 0.76 5.45
N ASN A 100 -13.61 -0.04 4.40
CA ASN A 100 -13.68 0.47 3.03
C ASN A 100 -15.10 0.27 2.51
N PRO A 101 -15.72 1.26 1.82
CA PRO A 101 -17.04 1.08 1.22
C PRO A 101 -17.10 -0.13 0.30
N THR A 102 -18.21 -0.86 0.36
CA THR A 102 -18.52 -1.93 -0.60
C THR A 102 -19.06 -1.33 -1.91
N ASN A 103 -19.29 -2.17 -2.93
CA ASN A 103 -19.85 -1.71 -4.21
C ASN A 103 -21.25 -1.10 -4.06
N SER A 104 -22.04 -1.55 -3.08
CA SER A 104 -23.36 -0.99 -2.77
C SER A 104 -23.30 0.33 -2.01
N GLU A 105 -22.18 0.62 -1.33
CA GLU A 105 -22.01 1.77 -0.44
C GLU A 105 -21.09 2.83 -1.06
N ILE A 106 -20.81 2.75 -2.36
CA ILE A 106 -19.80 3.61 -3.02
C ILE A 106 -20.13 5.11 -2.93
N ARG A 107 -21.41 5.44 -2.72
CA ARG A 107 -21.91 6.82 -2.57
C ARG A 107 -21.98 7.28 -1.12
N GLU A 108 -21.72 6.39 -0.17
CA GLU A 108 -21.74 6.69 1.25
C GLU A 108 -20.41 7.29 1.69
N ASP A 109 -20.43 8.07 2.76
CA ASP A 109 -19.22 8.65 3.34
C ASP A 109 -18.37 7.53 3.99
N PRO A 110 -17.14 7.27 3.50
CA PRO A 110 -16.26 6.26 4.07
C PRO A 110 -15.97 6.47 5.55
N ASP A 111 -15.90 7.73 6.00
CA ASP A 111 -15.57 8.04 7.38
C ASP A 111 -16.75 7.79 8.33
N GLU A 112 -17.99 7.99 7.87
CA GLU A 112 -19.19 7.60 8.62
C GLU A 112 -19.34 6.08 8.72
N LEU A 113 -19.15 5.36 7.60
CA LEU A 113 -19.13 3.89 7.59
C LEU A 113 -18.10 3.31 8.57
N GLU A 114 -16.93 3.95 8.65
CA GLU A 114 -15.87 3.58 9.58
C GLU A 114 -16.29 3.81 11.04
N LYS A 115 -16.88 4.98 11.35
CA LYS A 115 -17.41 5.29 12.69
C LYS A 115 -18.50 4.29 13.12
N GLU A 116 -19.44 3.97 12.23
CA GLU A 116 -20.52 3.02 12.51
C GLU A 116 -19.98 1.62 12.79
N THR A 117 -19.05 1.14 11.95
CA THR A 117 -18.41 -0.17 12.13
C THR A 117 -17.65 -0.23 13.47
N ILE A 118 -16.90 0.82 13.83
CA ILE A 118 -16.19 0.90 15.11
C ILE A 118 -17.18 0.89 16.28
N LYS A 119 -18.30 1.62 16.17
CA LYS A 119 -19.33 1.66 17.20
C LYS A 119 -19.96 0.29 17.41
N ALA A 120 -20.25 -0.45 16.34
CA ALA A 120 -20.77 -1.81 16.40
C ALA A 120 -19.77 -2.76 17.06
N LEU A 121 -18.49 -2.74 16.63
CA LEU A 121 -17.44 -3.54 17.24
C LEU A 121 -17.32 -3.30 18.75
N LYS A 122 -17.34 -2.03 19.19
CA LYS A 122 -17.23 -1.69 20.62
C LYS A 122 -18.42 -2.14 21.48
N GLN A 123 -19.56 -2.53 20.88
CA GLN A 123 -20.63 -3.15 21.66
C GLN A 123 -20.24 -4.55 22.14
N ILE A 124 -19.41 -5.25 21.38
CA ILE A 124 -18.89 -6.59 21.66
C ILE A 124 -17.81 -6.48 22.74
N SER A 125 -17.93 -7.30 23.79
CA SER A 125 -17.08 -7.23 25.00
C SER A 125 -15.59 -7.28 24.69
N ILE A 126 -15.17 -8.20 23.81
CA ILE A 126 -13.78 -8.46 23.43
C ILE A 126 -13.09 -7.22 22.84
N TRP A 127 -13.83 -6.42 22.09
CA TRP A 127 -13.31 -5.25 21.36
C TRP A 127 -13.27 -3.97 22.20
N ARG A 128 -13.91 -3.94 23.38
CA ARG A 128 -13.87 -2.77 24.27
C ARG A 128 -12.46 -2.42 24.73
N ASP A 129 -11.64 -3.46 24.94
CA ASP A 129 -10.27 -3.33 25.41
C ASP A 129 -9.26 -3.10 24.28
N VAL A 130 -9.71 -3.04 23.02
CA VAL A 130 -8.83 -2.72 21.89
C VAL A 130 -8.56 -1.21 21.89
N PRO A 131 -7.28 -0.78 21.88
CA PRO A 131 -6.94 0.64 21.87
C PRO A 131 -7.57 1.40 20.70
N SER A 132 -8.09 2.60 20.97
CA SER A 132 -8.85 3.38 19.97
C SER A 132 -7.96 3.93 18.84
N ASP A 133 -6.65 4.00 19.05
CA ASP A 133 -5.65 4.37 18.05
C ASP A 133 -5.40 3.25 17.01
N ARG A 134 -5.99 2.07 17.18
CA ARG A 134 -5.94 0.97 16.20
C ARG A 134 -7.03 1.03 15.14
N TYR A 135 -7.91 2.01 15.20
CA TYR A 135 -9.03 2.11 14.28
C TYR A 135 -8.87 3.30 13.34
N GLY A 136 -9.23 3.06 12.09
CA GLY A 136 -9.47 4.07 11.09
C GLY A 136 -8.25 4.55 10.35
N LEU A 137 -8.53 5.14 9.19
CA LEU A 137 -7.52 5.56 8.22
C LEU A 137 -6.59 6.62 8.80
N HIS A 138 -7.14 7.57 9.55
CA HIS A 138 -6.38 8.66 10.16
C HIS A 138 -5.20 8.15 11.01
N ASN A 139 -5.47 7.19 11.91
CA ASN A 139 -4.45 6.64 12.79
C ASN A 139 -3.42 5.78 12.02
N LEU A 140 -3.87 5.05 10.99
CA LEU A 140 -2.97 4.34 10.07
C LEU A 140 -2.02 5.32 9.35
N THR A 141 -2.54 6.43 8.84
CA THR A 141 -1.74 7.46 8.15
C THR A 141 -0.69 8.06 9.08
N ILE A 142 -1.06 8.40 10.31
CA ILE A 142 -0.11 8.87 11.33
C ILE A 142 0.99 7.83 11.54
N LYS A 143 0.62 6.55 11.71
CA LYS A 143 1.61 5.49 11.95
C LYS A 143 2.56 5.29 10.78
N LEU A 144 2.04 5.27 9.56
CA LEU A 144 2.86 5.15 8.35
C LEU A 144 3.80 6.34 8.21
N TYR A 145 3.32 7.55 8.49
CA TYR A 145 4.14 8.76 8.49
C TYR A 145 5.29 8.69 9.51
N GLU A 146 5.03 8.27 10.74
CA GLU A 146 6.07 8.04 11.76
C GLU A 146 7.12 7.03 11.29
N ARG A 147 6.69 5.93 10.65
CA ARG A 147 7.60 4.91 10.13
C ARG A 147 8.47 5.43 9.01
N VAL A 148 7.89 6.17 8.06
CA VAL A 148 8.64 6.83 6.97
C VAL A 148 9.69 7.78 7.55
N ARG A 149 9.31 8.62 8.53
CA ARG A 149 10.26 9.53 9.21
C ARG A 149 11.41 8.80 9.89
N THR A 150 11.08 7.71 10.60
CA THR A 150 12.08 6.88 11.29
C THR A 150 13.07 6.28 10.28
N CYS A 151 12.59 5.79 9.13
CA CYS A 151 13.44 5.28 8.06
C CYS A 151 14.31 6.38 7.42
N CYS A 152 13.83 7.62 7.37
CA CYS A 152 14.62 8.77 6.92
C CYS A 152 15.62 9.30 7.96
N GLY A 153 15.72 8.72 9.16
CA GLY A 153 16.58 9.22 10.23
C GLY A 153 16.10 10.54 10.85
N LEU A 154 14.83 10.92 10.62
CA LEU A 154 14.23 12.15 11.17
C LEU A 154 13.65 11.87 12.56
N SER A 155 14.49 11.96 13.60
CA SER A 155 14.05 11.97 15.01
C SER A 155 13.36 13.30 15.38
N GLN A 156 12.65 13.33 16.52
CA GLN A 156 11.68 14.37 16.90
C GLN A 156 12.23 15.82 16.84
N ILE A 157 11.42 16.72 16.27
CA ILE A 157 11.59 18.18 16.16
C ILE A 157 12.89 18.61 15.47
N ASP A 158 12.92 18.55 14.15
CA ASP A 158 13.72 19.47 13.35
C ASP A 158 12.77 20.35 12.53
N ASN A 159 12.76 21.64 12.84
CA ASN A 159 12.11 22.66 12.03
C ASN A 159 12.87 22.77 10.70
N GLN A 160 12.14 22.47 9.63
CA GLN A 160 12.49 22.58 8.21
C GLN A 160 13.55 21.59 7.67
N PRO A 161 13.24 20.84 6.60
CA PRO A 161 14.28 20.20 5.80
C PRO A 161 15.09 21.30 5.10
N LYS A 162 16.39 21.39 5.42
CA LYS A 162 17.33 22.19 4.64
C LYS A 162 17.56 21.48 3.31
N LEU A 163 16.93 21.98 2.25
CA LEU A 163 17.29 21.65 0.87
C LEU A 163 18.75 22.07 0.61
N PRO A 164 19.57 21.24 -0.04
CA PRO A 164 20.85 21.70 -0.56
C PRO A 164 20.59 22.70 -1.69
N VAL A 165 21.10 23.92 -1.55
CA VAL A 165 20.96 25.00 -2.53
C VAL A 165 22.11 24.96 -3.55
N SER A 166 21.69 25.10 -4.82
CA SER A 166 22.39 25.54 -6.06
C SER A 166 23.54 24.74 -6.69
N TYR A 167 23.18 24.15 -7.83
CA TYR A 167 23.82 24.00 -9.15
C TYR A 167 25.21 24.64 -9.45
N GLU A 168 26.08 23.87 -10.13
CA GLU A 168 26.69 24.26 -11.43
C GLU A 168 27.29 23.08 -12.25
N SER A 169 27.03 23.10 -13.56
CA SER A 169 27.72 22.53 -14.75
C SER A 169 28.03 21.02 -14.97
N ASN A 170 27.24 20.45 -15.90
CA ASN A 170 27.51 19.56 -17.05
C ASN A 170 28.25 18.20 -16.93
N GLU A 171 29.05 17.91 -15.91
CA GLU A 171 29.48 16.51 -15.61
C GLU A 171 28.53 15.81 -14.63
N THR A 172 27.55 16.57 -14.14
CA THR A 172 26.72 16.23 -12.99
C THR A 172 25.55 15.34 -13.36
N SER A 173 25.10 15.25 -14.61
CA SER A 173 23.85 14.51 -14.95
C SER A 173 23.96 13.01 -14.68
N LEU A 174 25.10 12.39 -15.02
CA LEU A 174 25.37 10.97 -14.71
C LEU A 174 25.59 10.75 -13.21
N LYS A 175 26.24 11.70 -12.51
CA LYS A 175 26.44 11.64 -11.05
C LYS A 175 25.13 11.89 -10.30
N LEU A 176 24.26 12.78 -10.79
CA LEU A 176 22.92 13.03 -10.28
C LEU A 176 22.05 11.80 -10.53
N GLU A 177 22.03 11.23 -11.73
CA GLU A 177 21.28 9.99 -12.00
C GLU A 177 21.77 8.82 -11.15
N THR A 178 23.10 8.67 -10.98
CA THR A 178 23.67 7.63 -10.10
C THR A 178 23.35 7.90 -8.63
N PHE A 179 23.35 9.17 -8.20
CA PHE A 179 22.99 9.59 -6.85
C PHE A 179 21.48 9.48 -6.59
N TYR A 180 20.64 9.83 -7.56
CA TYR A 180 19.19 9.64 -7.55
C TYR A 180 18.83 8.16 -7.61
N HIS A 181 19.56 7.33 -8.35
CA HIS A 181 19.40 5.87 -8.34
C HIS A 181 19.81 5.27 -6.99
N GLY A 182 20.94 5.70 -6.42
CA GLY A 182 21.38 5.26 -5.08
C GLY A 182 20.44 5.74 -3.96
N PHE A 183 19.82 6.93 -4.13
CA PHE A 183 18.78 7.43 -3.25
C PHE A 183 17.44 6.70 -3.46
N GLU A 184 17.08 6.35 -4.69
CA GLU A 184 15.88 5.56 -5.01
C GLU A 184 15.94 4.12 -4.47
N GLU A 185 17.12 3.50 -4.43
CA GLU A 185 17.28 2.17 -3.84
C GLU A 185 17.08 2.17 -2.32
N ASN A 186 17.42 3.27 -1.65
CA ASN A 186 17.38 3.38 -0.19
C ASN A 186 16.25 4.26 0.36
N ALA A 187 15.44 4.89 -0.50
CA ALA A 187 14.29 5.67 -0.08
C ALA A 187 13.25 4.77 0.62
N PRO A 188 12.61 5.25 1.70
CA PRO A 188 11.55 4.50 2.36
C PRO A 188 10.42 4.23 1.38
N THR A 189 10.10 2.96 1.19
CA THR A 189 9.07 2.52 0.25
C THR A 189 7.97 1.81 1.01
N ILE A 190 6.73 2.27 0.89
CA ILE A 190 5.57 1.55 1.42
C ILE A 190 5.16 0.49 0.40
N VAL A 191 5.18 -0.78 0.81
CA VAL A 191 4.79 -1.91 -0.03
C VAL A 191 3.48 -2.46 0.50
N VAL A 192 2.38 -2.20 -0.22
CA VAL A 192 1.06 -2.73 0.10
C VAL A 192 0.81 -4.02 -0.67
N PHE A 193 0.48 -5.10 0.04
CA PHE A 193 0.27 -6.41 -0.58
C PHE A 193 -0.76 -7.24 0.21
N GLY A 194 -1.26 -8.30 -0.41
CA GLY A 194 -2.22 -9.21 0.18
C GLY A 194 -3.14 -9.87 -0.83
N ASP A 195 -4.00 -10.75 -0.35
CA ASP A 195 -4.79 -11.68 -1.15
C ASP A 195 -5.76 -10.95 -2.09
N GLN A 196 -6.20 -11.62 -3.16
CA GLN A 196 -7.18 -11.04 -4.09
C GLN A 196 -8.41 -10.55 -3.32
N SER A 197 -8.89 -9.36 -3.67
CA SER A 197 -10.06 -8.74 -3.03
C SER A 197 -9.91 -8.44 -1.52
N SER A 198 -8.68 -8.32 -1.02
CA SER A 198 -8.43 -7.91 0.38
C SER A 198 -8.61 -6.42 0.64
N GLY A 199 -8.96 -5.63 -0.37
CA GLY A 199 -9.14 -4.18 -0.22
C GLY A 199 -7.88 -3.35 -0.42
N LYS A 200 -6.79 -3.92 -0.97
CA LYS A 200 -5.55 -3.18 -1.29
C LYS A 200 -5.78 -1.86 -2.03
N SER A 201 -6.51 -1.90 -3.14
CA SER A 201 -6.77 -0.70 -3.96
C SER A 201 -7.62 0.31 -3.21
N SER A 202 -8.60 -0.14 -2.41
CA SER A 202 -9.44 0.73 -1.57
C SER A 202 -8.63 1.43 -0.48
N VAL A 203 -7.75 0.69 0.22
CA VAL A 203 -6.84 1.26 1.23
C VAL A 203 -5.88 2.26 0.59
N LEU A 204 -5.28 1.92 -0.55
CA LEU A 204 -4.37 2.83 -1.25
C LEU A 204 -5.07 4.09 -1.76
N GLN A 205 -6.28 3.98 -2.31
CA GLN A 205 -7.06 5.15 -2.74
C GLN A 205 -7.34 6.08 -1.55
N ARG A 206 -7.75 5.52 -0.40
CA ARG A 206 -7.95 6.32 0.82
C ARG A 206 -6.64 6.95 1.32
N LEU A 207 -5.53 6.21 1.34
CA LEU A 207 -4.21 6.71 1.78
C LEU A 207 -3.62 7.80 0.85
N THR A 208 -3.97 7.77 -0.43
CA THR A 208 -3.47 8.72 -1.44
C THR A 208 -4.39 9.92 -1.62
N GLY A 209 -5.41 10.08 -0.76
CA GLY A 209 -6.32 11.22 -0.82
C GLY A 209 -7.31 11.18 -1.99
N GLY A 210 -7.68 9.98 -2.46
CA GLY A 210 -8.73 9.80 -3.46
C GLY A 210 -8.26 9.31 -4.83
N LEU A 211 -6.94 9.13 -5.06
CA LEU A 211 -6.42 8.71 -6.37
C LEU A 211 -7.14 7.46 -6.88
N SER A 212 -7.91 7.63 -7.97
CA SER A 212 -8.69 6.58 -8.60
C SER A 212 -7.79 5.51 -9.19
N LEU A 213 -7.49 4.48 -8.39
CA LEU A 213 -6.79 3.30 -8.86
C LEU A 213 -7.76 2.42 -9.65
N PRO A 214 -7.34 1.83 -10.79
CA PRO A 214 -8.21 0.99 -11.60
C PRO A 214 -8.87 -0.12 -10.78
N ARG A 215 -10.20 -0.11 -10.69
CA ARG A 215 -11.02 -1.14 -10.03
C ARG A 215 -11.65 -2.02 -11.12
N GLU A 216 -11.02 -3.13 -11.50
CA GLU A 216 -11.66 -4.07 -12.44
C GLU A 216 -12.60 -5.04 -11.72
N SER A 217 -13.80 -5.22 -12.28
CA SER A 217 -14.81 -6.19 -11.85
C SER A 217 -14.60 -7.59 -12.44
N THR A 218 -13.71 -7.78 -13.42
CA THR A 218 -13.57 -9.07 -14.12
C THR A 218 -12.16 -9.59 -14.36
N LYS A 219 -11.08 -8.80 -14.18
CA LYS A 219 -9.71 -9.32 -14.05
C LYS A 219 -8.93 -8.52 -13.01
N SER A 220 -8.30 -9.21 -12.07
CA SER A 220 -7.45 -8.59 -11.04
C SER A 220 -6.27 -7.88 -11.70
N THR A 221 -6.05 -6.59 -11.34
CA THR A 221 -4.84 -5.79 -11.60
C THR A 221 -3.76 -6.50 -12.41
N VAL A 222 -3.78 -6.31 -13.74
CA VAL A 222 -2.92 -7.07 -14.66
C VAL A 222 -1.48 -6.50 -14.70
N ALA A 223 -1.23 -5.33 -14.10
CA ALA A 223 0.09 -4.72 -14.00
C ALA A 223 0.35 -4.11 -12.59
N PRO A 224 1.46 -4.45 -11.93
CA PRO A 224 1.89 -3.80 -10.69
C PRO A 224 2.12 -2.30 -10.87
N PHE A 225 1.68 -1.49 -9.91
CA PHE A 225 1.83 -0.03 -9.92
C PHE A 225 2.74 0.43 -8.78
N LYS A 226 3.63 1.40 -9.07
CA LYS A 226 4.48 2.08 -8.10
C LYS A 226 4.04 3.54 -8.03
N ILE A 227 3.54 3.97 -6.87
CA ILE A 227 3.20 5.37 -6.64
C ILE A 227 4.44 6.06 -6.05
N ARG A 228 4.87 7.15 -6.65
CA ARG A 228 5.97 7.99 -6.16
C ARG A 228 5.42 9.35 -5.77
N MET A 229 5.44 9.65 -4.47
CA MET A 229 5.09 10.97 -3.95
C MET A 229 6.38 11.76 -3.75
N LEU A 230 6.50 12.90 -4.42
CA LEU A 230 7.65 13.80 -4.35
C LEU A 230 7.15 15.20 -3.99
N GLN A 231 7.82 15.86 -3.05
CA GLN A 231 7.53 17.25 -2.74
C GLN A 231 7.96 18.14 -3.90
N ARG A 232 7.06 19.02 -4.35
CA ARG A 232 7.29 20.03 -5.39
C ARG A 232 6.61 21.33 -5.00
N GLU A 233 7.12 22.45 -5.49
CA GLU A 233 6.49 23.77 -5.31
C GLU A 233 5.13 23.83 -6.03
N GLU A 234 5.07 23.26 -7.23
CA GLU A 234 3.83 23.10 -8.00
C GLU A 234 3.42 21.62 -8.07
N PRO A 235 2.13 21.29 -7.86
CA PRO A 235 1.65 19.93 -7.95
C PRO A 235 1.83 19.41 -9.38
N LEU A 236 2.48 18.26 -9.52
CA LEU A 236 2.60 17.56 -10.80
C LEU A 236 2.22 16.11 -10.60
N HIS A 237 1.10 15.70 -11.19
CA HIS A 237 0.71 14.31 -11.27
C HIS A 237 1.04 13.80 -12.66
N LYS A 238 1.79 12.70 -12.76
CA LYS A 238 2.11 12.06 -14.03
C LYS A 238 2.09 10.55 -13.92
N ILE A 239 1.77 9.91 -15.04
CA ILE A 239 1.88 8.48 -15.26
C ILE A 239 3.13 8.25 -16.10
N SER A 240 3.98 7.33 -15.67
CA SER A 240 5.17 6.91 -16.41
C SER A 240 5.21 5.39 -16.50
N LEU A 241 5.66 4.88 -17.65
CA LEU A 241 5.81 3.46 -17.90
C LEU A 241 7.24 3.05 -17.56
N ARG A 242 7.38 2.10 -16.62
CA ARG A 242 8.68 1.55 -16.24
C ARG A 242 8.90 0.18 -16.87
N TYR A 243 9.94 0.06 -17.67
CA TYR A 243 10.36 -1.18 -18.33
C TYR A 243 11.57 -1.76 -17.61
N ILE A 244 11.46 -3.01 -17.17
CA ILE A 244 12.52 -3.75 -16.45
C ILE A 244 12.98 -4.99 -17.21
N GLU A 245 12.34 -5.31 -18.34
CA GLU A 245 12.69 -6.43 -19.23
C GLU A 245 12.76 -5.94 -20.69
N ASP A 246 13.59 -6.58 -21.51
CA ASP A 246 13.63 -6.38 -22.97
C ASP A 246 12.54 -7.18 -23.71
N LYS A 247 12.48 -7.03 -25.04
CA LYS A 247 11.58 -7.78 -25.93
C LYS A 247 11.75 -9.31 -25.86
N ASN A 248 12.91 -9.79 -25.37
CA ASN A 248 13.22 -11.20 -25.20
C ASN A 248 13.02 -11.66 -23.74
N ARG A 249 12.38 -10.85 -22.89
CA ARG A 249 12.10 -11.14 -21.48
C ARG A 249 13.36 -11.26 -20.63
N LYS A 250 14.47 -10.65 -21.05
CA LYS A 250 15.69 -10.57 -20.24
C LYS A 250 15.61 -9.33 -19.35
N PRO A 251 16.02 -9.42 -18.08
CA PRO A 251 16.14 -8.26 -17.21
C PRO A 251 17.04 -7.21 -17.87
N VAL A 252 16.59 -5.96 -17.88
CA VAL A 252 17.37 -4.81 -18.34
C VAL A 252 17.44 -3.76 -17.24
N THR A 253 18.41 -2.86 -17.37
CA THR A 253 18.44 -1.65 -16.56
C THR A 253 17.08 -0.93 -16.67
N PRO A 254 16.40 -0.68 -15.54
CA PRO A 254 15.08 -0.07 -15.57
C PRO A 254 15.08 1.25 -16.31
N ARG A 255 14.21 1.40 -17.30
CA ARG A 255 13.96 2.68 -18.00
C ARG A 255 12.55 3.15 -17.75
N GLU A 256 12.38 4.46 -17.57
CA GLU A 256 11.10 5.10 -17.31
C GLU A 256 10.77 6.05 -18.47
N VAL A 257 9.54 5.96 -19.00
CA VAL A 257 9.06 6.78 -20.12
C VAL A 257 7.79 7.47 -19.67
N ASP A 258 7.72 8.79 -19.81
CA ASP A 258 6.52 9.54 -19.46
C ASP A 258 5.36 9.18 -20.41
N PHE A 259 4.20 8.86 -19.82
CA PHE A 259 2.99 8.43 -20.54
C PHE A 259 1.96 9.54 -20.64
N ALA A 260 1.63 10.17 -19.50
CA ALA A 260 0.64 11.24 -19.43
C ALA A 260 0.89 12.16 -18.23
N ILE A 261 0.64 13.45 -18.40
CA ILE A 261 0.46 14.39 -17.28
C ILE A 261 -1.03 14.37 -16.94
N ILE A 262 -1.34 14.16 -15.66
CA ILE A 262 -2.71 13.98 -15.15
C ILE A 262 -3.07 15.02 -14.08
N THR A 263 -2.27 16.09 -13.94
CA THR A 263 -2.45 17.10 -12.88
C THR A 263 -3.83 17.73 -12.88
N ASP A 264 -4.34 18.07 -14.06
CA ASP A 264 -5.59 18.82 -14.24
C ASP A 264 -6.77 17.94 -14.68
N LEU A 265 -6.63 16.61 -14.60
CA LEU A 265 -7.67 15.66 -14.98
C LEU A 265 -8.59 15.36 -13.79
N ASP A 266 -9.86 15.08 -14.08
CA ASP A 266 -10.80 14.57 -13.08
C ASP A 266 -10.55 13.08 -12.76
N GLU A 267 -11.23 12.55 -11.75
CA GLU A 267 -11.05 11.17 -11.30
C GLU A 267 -11.36 10.13 -12.39
N GLU A 268 -12.36 10.38 -13.25
CA GLU A 268 -12.76 9.47 -14.31
C GLU A 268 -11.69 9.42 -15.41
N ASP A 269 -11.19 10.59 -15.82
CA ASP A 269 -10.12 10.73 -16.80
C ASP A 269 -8.80 10.13 -16.30
N ILE A 270 -8.47 10.32 -15.02
CA ILE A 270 -7.30 9.69 -14.38
C ILE A 270 -7.42 8.17 -14.45
N GLU A 271 -8.59 7.61 -14.10
CA GLU A 271 -8.80 6.17 -14.16
C GLU A 271 -8.65 5.64 -15.60
N LEU A 272 -9.23 6.33 -16.58
CA LEU A 272 -9.09 5.98 -18.00
C LEU A 272 -7.62 5.99 -18.44
N LYS A 273 -6.84 7.02 -18.08
CA LYS A 273 -5.41 7.09 -18.42
C LYS A 273 -4.60 5.99 -17.75
N LEU A 274 -4.92 5.63 -16.51
CA LEU A 274 -4.27 4.50 -15.83
C LEU A 274 -4.60 3.16 -16.52
N ARG A 275 -5.85 2.97 -16.97
CA ARG A 275 -6.24 1.79 -17.76
C ARG A 275 -5.52 1.74 -19.10
N ASP A 276 -5.40 2.86 -19.80
CA ASP A 276 -4.66 2.94 -21.06
C ASP A 276 -3.18 2.63 -20.87
N ALA A 277 -2.55 3.16 -19.81
CA ALA A 277 -1.18 2.85 -19.44
C ALA A 277 -1.01 1.35 -19.16
N GLN A 278 -1.94 0.74 -18.42
CA GLN A 278 -1.91 -0.70 -18.17
C GLN A 278 -2.03 -1.53 -19.45
N ARG A 279 -2.92 -1.14 -20.37
CA ARG A 279 -3.07 -1.81 -21.68
C ARG A 279 -1.82 -1.68 -22.54
N TYR A 280 -1.22 -0.49 -22.58
CA TYR A 280 0.01 -0.24 -23.33
C TYR A 280 1.17 -1.09 -22.78
N VAL A 281 1.23 -1.23 -21.47
CA VAL A 281 2.24 -2.05 -20.79
C VAL A 281 1.99 -3.56 -20.95
N GLN A 282 0.76 -3.98 -21.28
CA GLN A 282 0.40 -5.37 -21.58
C GLN A 282 0.57 -5.73 -23.05
N ASN A 283 0.46 -4.76 -23.95
CA ASN A 283 0.66 -4.91 -25.40
C ASN A 283 1.61 -3.81 -25.93
N PRO A 284 2.91 -3.87 -25.54
CA PRO A 284 3.90 -2.85 -25.88
C PRO A 284 4.36 -2.89 -27.34
#